data_AF-A0A672J694-F1
#
_entry.id   AF-A0A672J694-F1
#
_cell.length_a   1.000
_cell.length_b   1.000
_cell.length_c   1.000
_cell.angle_alpha   90.00
_cell.angle_beta   90.00
_cell.angle_gamma   90.00
#
_symmetry.space_group_name_H-M   'P 1'
#
loop_
_entity.id
_entity.type
_entity.pdbx_description
1 polymer ?
#
loop_
_entity_poly.entity_id
_entity_poly.type
_entity_poly.pdbx_seq_one_letter_code
_entity_poly.pdbx_strand_id
1 'polypeptide(L)' 'MLDENHHLIQCIMDYQSKGKTAECTQYQQILHRNLVYLATIADSNQNMQSLLPAVSL' A
#
# COMPACT_ATOMS: atom_id res chain seq x y z
N MET A 1 6.77 4.49 -3.76
CA MET A 1 5.73 3.88 -2.90
C MET A 1 4.31 4.07 -3.45
N LEU A 2 3.65 5.23 -3.34
CA LEU A 2 2.28 5.36 -3.89
C LEU A 2 2.23 5.26 -5.42
N ASP A 3 3.15 5.91 -6.11
CA ASP A 3 3.30 5.82 -7.57
C ASP A 3 3.64 4.38 -8.04
N GLU A 4 4.51 3.72 -7.29
CA GLU A 4 4.87 2.30 -7.52
C GLU A 4 3.67 1.36 -7.31
N ASN A 5 2.84 1.61 -6.30
CA ASN A 5 1.59 0.85 -6.11
C ASN A 5 0.62 1.10 -7.26
N HIS A 6 0.53 2.32 -7.77
CA HIS A 6 -0.28 2.64 -8.94
C HIS A 6 0.19 1.86 -10.18
N HIS A 7 1.49 1.83 -10.42
CA HIS A 7 2.08 1.08 -11.53
C HIS A 7 1.89 -0.44 -11.38
N LEU A 8 2.03 -0.98 -10.16
CA LEU A 8 1.76 -2.38 -9.86
C LEU A 8 0.30 -2.75 -10.17
N ILE A 9 -0.67 -1.91 -9.80
CA ILE A 9 -2.09 -2.15 -10.10
C ILE A 9 -2.32 -2.20 -11.62
N GLN A 10 -1.75 -1.26 -12.38
CA GLN A 10 -1.86 -1.27 -13.85
C GLN A 10 -1.25 -2.54 -14.46
N CYS A 11 -0.05 -2.92 -14.03
CA CYS A 11 0.60 -4.16 -14.47
C CYS A 11 -0.22 -5.41 -14.12
N ILE A 12 -0.77 -5.49 -12.90
CA ILE A 12 -1.62 -6.61 -12.47
C ILE A 12 -2.84 -6.75 -13.37
N MET A 13 -3.52 -5.64 -13.70
CA MET A 13 -4.68 -5.63 -14.57
C MET A 13 -4.34 -6.07 -16.01
N ASP A 14 -3.21 -5.59 -16.55
CA ASP A 14 -2.72 -6.02 -17.86
C ASP A 14 -2.41 -7.52 -17.89
N TYR A 15 -1.73 -8.05 -16.86
CA TYR A 15 -1.43 -9.48 -16.75
C TYR A 15 -2.67 -10.35 -16.57
N GLN A 16 -3.70 -9.89 -15.85
CA GLN A 16 -4.98 -10.59 -15.78
C GLN A 16 -5.65 -10.69 -17.15
N SER A 17 -5.65 -9.59 -17.92
CA SER A 17 -6.24 -9.58 -19.26
C SER A 17 -5.54 -10.56 -20.23
N LYS A 18 -4.25 -10.83 -20.00
CA LYS A 18 -3.42 -11.74 -20.79
C LYS A 18 -3.42 -13.19 -20.28
N GLY A 19 -4.14 -13.49 -19.19
CA GLY A 19 -4.16 -14.82 -18.58
C GLY A 19 -2.85 -15.22 -17.88
N LYS A 20 -2.00 -14.25 -17.54
CA LYS A 20 -0.70 -14.46 -16.89
C LYS A 20 -0.83 -14.52 -15.37
N THR A 21 -1.46 -15.59 -14.89
CA THR A 21 -1.83 -15.75 -13.47
C THR A 21 -0.63 -15.82 -12.52
N ALA A 22 0.50 -16.37 -12.97
CA ALA A 22 1.72 -16.49 -12.16
C ALA A 22 2.34 -15.11 -11.89
N GLU A 23 2.55 -14.30 -12.94
CA GLU A 23 3.02 -12.93 -12.82
C GLU A 23 2.06 -12.08 -12.00
N CYS A 24 0.75 -12.21 -12.25
CA CYS A 24 -0.28 -11.52 -11.50
C CYS A 24 -0.18 -11.78 -9.99
N THR A 25 -0.02 -13.05 -9.59
CA THR A 25 0.13 -13.45 -8.17
C THR A 25 1.40 -12.85 -7.55
N GLN A 26 2.51 -12.85 -8.30
CA GLN A 26 3.76 -12.26 -7.84
C GLN A 26 3.62 -10.75 -7.57
N TYR A 27 3.06 -10.01 -8.52
CA TYR A 27 2.86 -8.57 -8.37
C TYR A 27 1.83 -8.23 -7.29
N GLN A 28 0.81 -9.07 -7.09
CA GLN A 28 -0.15 -8.94 -5.98
C GLN A 28 0.53 -9.05 -4.60
N GLN A 29 1.48 -9.97 -4.43
CA GLN A 29 2.22 -10.08 -3.16
C GLN A 29 3.05 -8.84 -2.86
N ILE A 30 3.69 -8.26 -3.88
CA ILE A 30 4.46 -7.02 -3.76
C ILE A 30 3.53 -5.86 -3.37
N LEU A 31 2.42 -5.70 -4.09
CA LEU A 31 1.42 -4.67 -3.80
C LEU A 31 0.88 -4.80 -2.38
N HIS A 32 0.54 -6.01 -1.94
CA HIS A 32 0.06 -6.27 -0.58
C HIS A 32 1.09 -5.84 0.47
N ARG A 33 2.37 -6.20 0.29
CA ARG A 33 3.43 -5.79 1.21
C ARG A 33 3.56 -4.27 1.29
N ASN A 34 3.47 -3.58 0.16
CA ASN A 34 3.56 -2.12 0.13
C ASN A 34 2.37 -1.46 0.84
N LEU A 35 1.16 -1.99 0.65
CA LEU A 35 -0.05 -1.49 1.33
C LEU A 35 0.01 -1.73 2.84
N VAL A 36 0.43 -2.92 3.28
CA VAL A 36 0.63 -3.21 4.70
C VAL A 36 1.69 -2.31 5.30
N TYR A 37 2.81 -2.10 4.61
CA TYR A 37 3.86 -1.18 5.07
C TYR A 37 3.33 0.26 5.23
N LEU A 38 2.57 0.77 4.26
CA LEU A 38 1.95 2.08 4.34
C LEU A 38 0.92 2.16 5.48
N ALA A 39 0.12 1.12 5.69
CA ALA A 39 -0.84 1.03 6.80
C ALA A 39 -0.12 1.04 8.16
N THR A 40 0.91 0.21 8.34
CA THR A 40 1.73 0.17 9.56
C THR A 40 2.36 1.52 9.87
N ILE A 41 2.84 2.23 8.85
CA ILE A 41 3.41 3.58 9.03
C ILE A 41 2.31 4.60 9.34
N ALA A 42 1.16 4.54 8.69
CA ALA A 42 0.03 5.42 8.97
C ALA A 42 -0.45 5.24 10.42
N ASP A 43 -0.60 4.00 10.87
CA ASP A 43 -0.99 3.64 12.23
C ASP A 43 0.09 4.07 13.25
N SER A 44 1.36 3.86 12.93
CA SER A 44 2.48 4.28 13.79
C SER A 44 2.60 5.81 13.89
N ASN A 45 2.26 6.54 12.83
CA ASN A 45 2.22 8.01 12.84
C ASN A 45 1.01 8.55 13.62
N GLN A 46 -0.14 7.86 13.61
CA GLN A 46 -1.30 8.21 14.44
C GLN A 46 -0.95 8.14 15.95
N ASN A 47 -0.16 7.15 16.38
CA ASN A 47 0.33 7.04 17.77
C ASN A 47 1.34 8.14 18.19
N MET A 48 1.93 8.87 17.23
CA MET A 48 2.81 10.01 17.55
C MET A 48 2.02 11.33 17.62
N GLN A 49 0.88 11.45 16.93
CA GLN A 49 -0.02 12.61 17.01
C GLN A 49 -0.92 12.60 18.25
N SER A 50 -1.09 11.47 18.93
CA SER A 50 -1.78 11.39 20.22
C SER A 50 -0.97 11.93 21.41
N LEU A 51 0.29 12.36 21.21
CA LEU A 51 1.15 12.95 22.25
C LEU A 51 1.20 14.49 22.23
N LEU A 52 0.30 15.15 21.51
CA LEU A 52 0.07 16.59 21.71
C LEU A 52 -1.18 16.73 22.58
N PRO A 53 -1.05 17.12 23.88
CA PRO A 53 -2.24 17.45 24.65
C PRO A 53 -2.92 18.60 23.94
N ALA A 54 -4.21 18.42 23.63
CA ALA A 54 -5.04 19.44 23.04
C ALA A 54 -4.94 20.72 23.86
N VAL A 55 -4.17 21.71 23.37
CA VAL A 55 -4.24 23.08 23.87
C VAL A 55 -5.61 23.59 23.44
N SER A 56 -6.57 23.43 24.36
CA SER A 56 -7.92 23.97 24.23
C SER A 56 -7.91 25.36 24.87
N LEU A 57 -8.31 26.36 24.10
CA LEU A 57 -8.63 27.74 24.54
C LEU A 57 -9.78 27.74 25.57
#